data_AF-A0A5E6M7I6-F1
#
_entry.id   AF-A0A5E6M7I6-F1
#
_cell.length_a   1.000
_cell.length_b   1.000
_cell.length_c   1.000
_cell.angle_alpha   90.00
_cell.angle_beta   90.00
_cell.angle_gamma   90.00
#
_symmetry.space_group_name_H-M   'P 1'
#
loop_
_entity.id
_entity.type
_entity.pdbx_description
1 polymer ?
#
loop_
_entity_poly.entity_id
_entity_poly.type
_entity_poly.pdbx_seq_one_letter_code
_entity_poly.pdbx_strand_id
1 'polypeptide(L)'
;MKATQKLHELGQSLWVDNISRKMLDDGTLERYIRDYSVTGLTSNPTIFDHAIAKSHRYDEAIQEHASRGLQGEPLFFELAMEDLRRAAELFRPIYETTQGIDGWVSLEVSPLLAYDANRTLEEAKRLHGKMGCPNLLIKIPGTREGLPAIAGAIADGVSINVTLLFSAEHYLAAADAYMTGLERRRAAGLPLDAVASVASLFVSRWDKAILGKVPERLRNQLGIAVAKQTYRAYRELLASDRWRLLEKAGARPQRLLWASTGTKDPSASDILYIRALAAPDTINTMPEETLLAFADHGEIGELLPADGGDAARLLAEFRDVGVDVAALAAQLQRDGADSFVSSWKDLLRSLAERSALLQHA
;
A
#
# COMPACT_ATOMS: atom_id res chain seq x y z
N MET A 1 -3.50 -27.26 4.81
CA MET A 1 -3.06 -25.89 5.10
C MET A 1 -2.77 -25.21 3.76
N LYS A 2 -3.49 -24.13 3.43
CA LYS A 2 -3.29 -23.39 2.17
C LYS A 2 -1.95 -22.64 2.18
N ALA A 3 -1.43 -22.31 1.01
CA ALA A 3 -0.17 -21.56 0.89
C ALA A 3 -0.24 -20.19 1.58
N THR A 4 -1.41 -19.54 1.50
CA THR A 4 -1.72 -18.30 2.22
C THR A 4 -1.53 -18.43 3.73
N GLN A 5 -2.11 -19.46 4.34
CA GLN A 5 -1.95 -19.72 5.77
C GLN A 5 -0.48 -19.97 6.15
N LYS A 6 0.24 -20.78 5.35
CA LYS A 6 1.68 -21.03 5.59
C LYS A 6 2.50 -19.74 5.55
N LEU A 7 2.22 -18.83 4.61
CA LEU A 7 2.94 -17.57 4.44
C LEU A 7 2.61 -16.59 5.58
N HIS A 8 1.35 -16.58 6.02
CA HIS A 8 0.92 -15.83 7.19
C HIS A 8 1.61 -16.34 8.47
N GLU A 9 1.64 -17.65 8.71
CA GLU A 9 2.32 -18.28 9.85
C GLU A 9 3.85 -18.04 9.85
N LEU A 10 4.42 -17.78 8.67
CA LEU A 10 5.83 -17.36 8.53
C LEU A 10 6.11 -15.94 9.03
N GLY A 11 5.06 -15.15 9.31
CA GLY A 11 5.17 -13.76 9.73
C GLY A 11 5.04 -12.75 8.59
N GLN A 12 4.57 -13.16 7.40
CA GLN A 12 4.19 -12.23 6.33
C GLN A 12 2.67 -12.06 6.29
N SER A 13 2.17 -10.89 6.67
CA SER A 13 0.73 -10.59 6.62
C SER A 13 0.26 -10.44 5.17
N LEU A 14 -0.95 -10.91 4.88
CA LEU A 14 -1.50 -10.90 3.53
C LEU A 14 -2.62 -9.88 3.45
N TRP A 15 -2.47 -8.89 2.59
CA TRP A 15 -3.49 -7.88 2.35
C TRP A 15 -4.04 -8.04 0.93
N VAL A 16 -5.29 -7.62 0.73
CA VAL A 16 -5.88 -7.53 -0.61
C VAL A 16 -5.77 -6.10 -1.14
N ASP A 17 -5.29 -5.95 -2.37
CA ASP A 17 -5.22 -4.67 -3.09
C ASP A 17 -6.47 -4.47 -3.95
N ASN A 18 -7.63 -4.55 -3.29
CA ASN A 18 -8.93 -4.34 -3.91
C ASN A 18 -9.99 -3.97 -2.85
N ILE A 19 -10.99 -3.20 -3.26
CA ILE A 19 -12.22 -3.02 -2.50
C ILE A 19 -13.35 -2.67 -3.47
N SER A 20 -14.52 -3.25 -3.24
CA SER A 20 -15.75 -2.87 -3.93
C SER A 20 -16.96 -3.16 -3.05
N ARG A 21 -18.06 -2.42 -3.27
CA ARG A 21 -19.32 -2.67 -2.59
C ARG A 21 -19.85 -4.09 -2.83
N LYS A 22 -19.64 -4.64 -4.03
CA LYS A 22 -19.97 -6.05 -4.33
C LYS A 22 -19.25 -7.01 -3.37
N MET A 23 -17.94 -6.85 -3.20
CA MET A 23 -17.11 -7.71 -2.35
C MET A 23 -17.55 -7.67 -0.88
N LEU A 24 -18.09 -6.53 -0.42
CA LEU A 24 -18.63 -6.34 0.92
C LEU A 24 -20.05 -6.90 1.06
N ASP A 25 -20.88 -6.80 0.02
CA ASP A 25 -22.29 -7.24 0.04
C ASP A 25 -22.43 -8.76 -0.05
N ASP A 26 -21.56 -9.44 -0.81
CA ASP A 26 -21.66 -10.88 -1.09
C ASP A 26 -20.77 -11.75 -0.19
N GLY A 27 -20.18 -11.17 0.86
CA GLY A 27 -19.33 -11.87 1.82
C GLY A 27 -17.97 -12.30 1.27
N THR A 28 -17.53 -11.77 0.11
CA THR A 28 -16.23 -12.10 -0.47
C THR A 28 -15.07 -11.68 0.43
N LEU A 29 -15.11 -10.48 1.05
CA LEU A 29 -14.03 -10.06 1.95
C LEU A 29 -13.94 -10.97 3.20
N GLU A 30 -15.09 -11.33 3.79
CA GLU A 30 -15.15 -12.26 4.92
C GLU A 30 -14.60 -13.64 4.56
N ARG A 31 -14.90 -14.13 3.35
CA ARG A 31 -14.33 -15.36 2.83
C ARG A 31 -12.80 -15.26 2.71
N TYR A 32 -12.27 -14.14 2.25
CA TYR A 32 -10.82 -13.94 2.12
C TYR A 32 -10.12 -13.90 3.49
N ILE A 33 -10.75 -13.26 4.48
CA ILE A 33 -10.29 -13.28 5.87
C ILE A 33 -10.23 -14.72 6.39
N ARG A 34 -11.35 -15.44 6.32
CA ARG A 34 -11.51 -16.78 6.90
C ARG A 34 -10.67 -17.84 6.18
N ASP A 35 -10.75 -17.85 4.85
CA ASP A 35 -10.28 -18.98 4.05
C ASP A 35 -8.90 -18.73 3.42
N TYR A 36 -8.44 -17.48 3.35
CA TYR A 36 -7.17 -17.09 2.73
C TYR A 36 -6.24 -16.28 3.64
N SER A 37 -6.52 -16.20 4.95
CA SER A 37 -5.65 -15.51 5.93
C SER A 37 -5.38 -14.04 5.58
N VAL A 38 -6.33 -13.37 4.93
CA VAL A 38 -6.23 -11.93 4.66
C VAL A 38 -6.45 -11.15 5.94
N THR A 39 -5.54 -10.22 6.24
CA THR A 39 -5.51 -9.45 7.50
C THR A 39 -5.58 -7.94 7.30
N GLY A 40 -5.70 -7.46 6.07
CA GLY A 40 -5.89 -6.04 5.79
C GLY A 40 -6.16 -5.80 4.32
N LEU A 41 -6.34 -4.54 3.94
CA LEU A 41 -6.48 -4.16 2.55
C LEU A 41 -5.91 -2.78 2.22
N THR A 42 -5.61 -2.59 0.93
CA THR A 42 -5.30 -1.29 0.34
C THR A 42 -6.32 -0.91 -0.72
N SER A 43 -6.62 0.38 -0.81
CA SER A 43 -7.30 0.97 -1.97
C SER A 43 -6.39 1.93 -2.72
N ASN A 44 -6.80 2.30 -3.92
CA ASN A 44 -6.21 3.36 -4.74
C ASN A 44 -7.30 3.92 -5.69
N PRO A 45 -7.05 5.07 -6.36
CA PRO A 45 -8.01 5.67 -7.30
C PRO A 45 -8.53 4.73 -8.38
N THR A 46 -7.65 3.92 -8.99
CA THR A 46 -8.02 3.00 -10.09
C THR A 46 -8.97 1.90 -9.63
N ILE A 47 -8.77 1.38 -8.41
CA ILE A 47 -9.66 0.38 -7.80
C ILE A 47 -11.07 0.95 -7.66
N PHE A 48 -11.19 2.17 -7.13
CA PHE A 48 -12.50 2.81 -6.97
C PHE A 48 -13.15 3.20 -8.29
N ASP A 49 -12.37 3.64 -9.29
CA ASP A 49 -12.89 3.92 -10.63
C ASP A 49 -13.58 2.67 -11.19
N HIS A 50 -12.92 1.52 -11.13
CA HIS A 50 -13.50 0.27 -11.58
C HIS A 50 -14.70 -0.17 -10.74
N ALA A 51 -14.66 0.02 -9.43
CA ALA A 51 -15.78 -0.35 -8.54
C ALA A 51 -17.03 0.52 -8.78
N ILE A 52 -16.85 1.83 -8.93
CA ILE A 52 -17.93 2.82 -9.00
C ILE A 52 -18.44 2.95 -10.44
N ALA A 53 -17.56 3.22 -11.41
CA ALA A 53 -17.98 3.56 -12.77
C ALA A 53 -18.62 2.37 -13.51
N LYS A 54 -18.23 1.13 -13.17
CA LYS A 54 -18.67 -0.08 -13.86
C LYS A 54 -19.79 -0.83 -13.11
N SER A 55 -20.43 -0.20 -12.13
CA SER A 55 -21.46 -0.84 -11.31
C SER A 55 -22.68 0.06 -11.06
N HIS A 56 -23.83 -0.56 -10.80
CA HIS A 56 -25.03 0.12 -10.32
C HIS A 56 -25.14 0.14 -8.78
N ARG A 57 -24.22 -0.52 -8.07
CA ARG A 57 -24.29 -0.65 -6.60
C ARG A 57 -24.06 0.66 -5.84
N TYR A 58 -23.54 1.67 -6.52
CA TYR A 58 -23.29 2.98 -5.93
C TYR A 58 -24.41 3.99 -6.23
N ASP A 59 -25.38 3.64 -7.08
CA ASP A 59 -26.36 4.61 -7.60
C ASP A 59 -27.18 5.30 -6.51
N GLU A 60 -27.71 4.51 -5.56
CA GLU A 60 -28.49 5.03 -4.43
C GLU A 60 -27.67 5.97 -3.55
N ALA A 61 -26.45 5.58 -3.17
CA ALA A 61 -25.57 6.42 -2.35
C ALA A 61 -25.09 7.68 -3.11
N ILE A 62 -24.85 7.57 -4.42
CA ILE A 62 -24.53 8.72 -5.28
C ILE A 62 -25.69 9.71 -5.26
N GLN A 63 -26.93 9.25 -5.48
CA GLN A 63 -28.12 10.11 -5.44
C GLN A 63 -28.32 10.75 -4.07
N GLU A 64 -28.21 9.97 -2.99
CA GLU A 64 -28.37 10.46 -1.62
C GLU A 64 -27.38 11.60 -1.31
N HIS A 65 -26.09 11.38 -1.56
CA HIS A 65 -25.06 12.38 -1.27
C HIS A 65 -25.08 13.56 -2.23
N ALA A 66 -25.37 13.33 -3.51
CA ALA A 66 -25.55 14.41 -4.47
C ALA A 66 -26.75 15.31 -4.10
N SER A 67 -27.84 14.74 -3.57
CA SER A 67 -28.99 15.52 -3.08
C SER A 67 -28.64 16.44 -1.89
N ARG A 68 -27.58 16.11 -1.15
CA ARG A 68 -26.99 16.93 -0.08
C ARG A 68 -25.98 17.97 -0.60
N GLY A 69 -25.82 18.08 -1.91
CA GLY A 69 -24.91 19.02 -2.56
C GLY A 69 -23.45 18.54 -2.65
N LEU A 70 -23.16 17.27 -2.37
CA LEU A 70 -21.82 16.72 -2.55
C LEU A 70 -21.55 16.40 -4.01
N GLN A 71 -20.35 16.76 -4.48
CA GLN A 71 -19.88 16.53 -5.84
C GLN A 71 -18.35 16.39 -5.85
N GLY A 72 -17.77 15.84 -6.92
CA GLY A 72 -16.32 15.73 -7.08
C GLY A 72 -15.65 14.93 -5.96
N GLU A 73 -14.52 15.44 -5.44
CA GLU A 73 -13.75 14.78 -4.38
C GLU A 73 -14.57 14.57 -3.08
N PRO A 74 -15.33 15.56 -2.56
CA PRO A 74 -16.22 15.33 -1.42
C PRO A 74 -17.16 14.13 -1.56
N LEU A 75 -17.82 13.98 -2.73
CA LEU A 75 -18.71 12.86 -3.01
C LEU A 75 -17.93 11.54 -3.05
N PHE A 76 -16.81 11.52 -3.78
CA PHE A 76 -15.95 10.35 -3.85
C PHE A 76 -15.51 9.87 -2.46
N PHE A 77 -15.01 10.79 -1.63
CA PHE A 77 -14.52 10.43 -0.30
C PHE A 77 -15.62 9.88 0.60
N GLU A 78 -16.86 10.37 0.52
CA GLU A 78 -17.96 9.74 1.28
C GLU A 78 -18.19 8.29 0.85
N LEU A 79 -18.31 8.03 -0.45
CA LEU A 79 -18.52 6.68 -0.98
C LEU A 79 -17.37 5.74 -0.60
N ALA A 80 -16.14 6.21 -0.72
CA ALA A 80 -14.95 5.44 -0.36
C ALA A 80 -14.90 5.16 1.15
N MET A 81 -15.21 6.14 2.00
CA MET A 81 -15.24 5.96 3.45
C MET A 81 -16.37 5.04 3.90
N GLU A 82 -17.55 5.04 3.26
CA GLU A 82 -18.61 4.07 3.54
C GLU A 82 -18.12 2.63 3.38
N ASP A 83 -17.52 2.32 2.23
CA ASP A 83 -17.01 0.99 1.94
C ASP A 83 -15.86 0.62 2.89
N LEU A 84 -14.93 1.55 3.13
CA LEU A 84 -13.81 1.32 4.04
C LEU A 84 -14.22 1.19 5.51
N ARG A 85 -15.32 1.83 5.95
CA ARG A 85 -15.83 1.66 7.32
C ARG A 85 -16.35 0.24 7.52
N ARG A 86 -17.09 -0.28 6.53
CA ARG A 86 -17.54 -1.67 6.51
C ARG A 86 -16.36 -2.64 6.52
N ALA A 87 -15.34 -2.39 5.69
CA ALA A 87 -14.14 -3.22 5.68
C ALA A 87 -13.37 -3.15 7.01
N ALA A 88 -13.21 -1.96 7.58
CA ALA A 88 -12.55 -1.76 8.86
C ALA A 88 -13.25 -2.53 9.99
N GLU A 89 -14.58 -2.61 9.98
CA GLU A 89 -15.35 -3.41 10.93
C GLU A 89 -15.07 -4.91 10.77
N LEU A 90 -15.03 -5.41 9.53
CA LEU A 90 -14.69 -6.82 9.26
C LEU A 90 -13.29 -7.20 9.74
N PHE A 91 -12.33 -6.26 9.66
CA PHE A 91 -10.97 -6.45 10.16
C PHE A 91 -10.78 -6.15 11.65
N ARG A 92 -11.80 -5.60 12.33
CA ARG A 92 -11.70 -5.16 13.72
C ARG A 92 -11.30 -6.27 14.69
N PRO A 93 -11.82 -7.52 14.61
CA PRO A 93 -11.39 -8.60 15.49
C PRO A 93 -9.89 -8.94 15.33
N ILE A 94 -9.35 -8.84 14.10
CA ILE A 94 -7.93 -9.06 13.83
C ILE A 94 -7.10 -7.93 14.43
N TYR A 95 -7.55 -6.68 14.23
CA TYR A 95 -6.90 -5.51 14.81
C TYR A 95 -6.78 -5.62 16.34
N GLU A 96 -7.86 -6.02 17.03
CA GLU A 96 -7.87 -6.16 18.48
C GLU A 96 -7.02 -7.34 18.96
N THR A 97 -7.16 -8.51 18.34
CA THR A 97 -6.43 -9.74 18.73
C THR A 97 -4.93 -9.60 18.51
N THR A 98 -4.52 -8.91 17.45
CA THR A 98 -3.10 -8.67 17.12
C THR A 98 -2.58 -7.36 17.73
N GLN A 99 -3.39 -6.68 18.55
CA GLN A 99 -3.06 -5.40 19.17
C GLN A 99 -2.55 -4.36 18.15
N GLY A 100 -3.16 -4.30 16.98
CA GLY A 100 -2.84 -3.35 15.91
C GLY A 100 -1.64 -3.72 15.03
N ILE A 101 -1.11 -4.94 15.12
CA ILE A 101 -0.11 -5.43 14.15
C ILE A 101 -0.75 -5.60 12.76
N ASP A 102 -2.00 -6.05 12.72
CA ASP A 102 -2.80 -6.32 11.54
C ASP A 102 -4.20 -5.71 11.68
N GLY A 103 -5.08 -5.96 10.71
CA GLY A 103 -6.48 -5.51 10.71
C GLY A 103 -6.68 -4.13 10.11
N TRP A 104 -5.78 -3.67 9.24
CA TRP A 104 -5.77 -2.30 8.72
C TRP A 104 -6.48 -2.16 7.37
N VAL A 105 -7.10 -1.01 7.15
CA VAL A 105 -7.56 -0.55 5.83
C VAL A 105 -6.83 0.74 5.46
N SER A 106 -6.50 0.94 4.17
CA SER A 106 -5.82 2.16 3.71
C SER A 106 -6.70 3.02 2.81
N LEU A 107 -6.82 4.32 3.12
CA LEU A 107 -7.44 5.34 2.26
C LEU A 107 -6.38 6.32 1.76
N GLU A 108 -6.30 6.54 0.44
CA GLU A 108 -5.34 7.46 -0.16
C GLU A 108 -5.86 8.90 -0.17
N VAL A 109 -4.98 9.87 0.11
CA VAL A 109 -5.26 11.29 -0.13
C VAL A 109 -5.42 11.54 -1.63
N SER A 110 -5.94 12.72 -2.00
CA SER A 110 -5.98 13.12 -3.41
C SER A 110 -4.57 13.11 -4.02
N PRO A 111 -4.34 12.38 -5.14
CA PRO A 111 -3.04 12.39 -5.83
C PRO A 111 -2.62 13.77 -6.33
N LEU A 112 -3.57 14.71 -6.45
CA LEU A 112 -3.30 16.10 -6.82
C LEU A 112 -2.45 16.84 -5.78
N LEU A 113 -2.32 16.29 -4.57
CA LEU A 113 -1.56 16.87 -3.46
C LEU A 113 -0.16 16.30 -3.33
N ALA A 114 0.26 15.36 -4.18
CA ALA A 114 1.53 14.62 -4.06
C ALA A 114 2.81 15.48 -3.96
N TYR A 115 2.72 16.76 -4.34
CA TYR A 115 3.82 17.73 -4.29
C TYR A 115 3.53 18.95 -3.39
N ASP A 116 2.49 18.89 -2.57
CA ASP A 116 2.12 19.92 -1.59
C ASP A 116 2.03 19.31 -0.19
N ALA A 117 3.11 19.47 0.57
CA ALA A 117 3.24 18.87 1.91
C ALA A 117 2.17 19.37 2.89
N ASN A 118 1.90 20.68 2.88
CA ASN A 118 0.99 21.28 3.86
C ASN A 118 -0.44 20.84 3.60
N ARG A 119 -0.89 20.90 2.35
CA ARG A 119 -2.24 20.45 1.99
C ARG A 119 -2.40 18.95 2.15
N THR A 120 -1.36 18.17 1.87
CA THR A 120 -1.36 16.72 2.14
C THR A 120 -1.55 16.43 3.62
N LEU A 121 -0.85 17.13 4.51
CA LEU A 121 -0.98 16.96 5.95
C LEU A 121 -2.38 17.34 6.44
N GLU A 122 -2.91 18.48 6.00
CA GLU A 122 -4.26 18.93 6.35
C GLU A 122 -5.30 17.91 5.91
N GLU A 123 -5.18 17.41 4.67
CA GLU A 123 -6.10 16.42 4.12
C GLU A 123 -6.01 15.07 4.85
N ALA A 124 -4.80 14.62 5.18
CA ALA A 124 -4.60 13.40 5.94
C ALA A 124 -5.28 13.46 7.31
N LYS A 125 -5.12 14.58 8.03
CA LYS A 125 -5.79 14.81 9.32
C LYS A 125 -7.32 14.85 9.16
N ARG A 126 -7.80 15.54 8.13
CA ARG A 126 -9.23 15.66 7.84
C ARG A 126 -9.86 14.30 7.55
N LEU A 127 -9.27 13.51 6.66
CA LEU A 127 -9.77 12.19 6.29
C LEU A 127 -9.71 11.22 7.47
N HIS A 128 -8.59 11.19 8.20
CA HIS A 128 -8.44 10.32 9.37
C HIS A 128 -9.47 10.65 10.45
N GLY A 129 -9.63 11.93 10.80
CA GLY A 129 -10.60 12.37 11.78
C GLY A 129 -12.05 12.09 11.35
N LYS A 130 -12.37 12.27 10.06
CA LYS A 130 -13.71 12.01 9.52
C LYS A 130 -14.05 10.52 9.44
N MET A 131 -13.07 9.68 9.16
CA MET A 131 -13.26 8.24 9.13
C MET A 131 -13.57 7.69 10.53
N GLY A 132 -12.84 8.17 11.54
CA GLY A 132 -13.12 7.89 12.96
C GLY A 132 -12.92 6.44 13.38
N CYS A 133 -12.22 5.60 12.60
CA CYS A 133 -11.90 4.23 12.97
C CYS A 133 -10.42 4.09 13.37
N PRO A 134 -10.10 3.24 14.37
CA PRO A 134 -8.74 3.12 14.89
C PRO A 134 -7.80 2.36 13.93
N ASN A 135 -8.35 1.55 13.04
CA ASN A 135 -7.62 0.68 12.12
C ASN A 135 -7.56 1.23 10.68
N LEU A 136 -7.47 2.56 10.55
CA LEU A 136 -7.23 3.26 9.29
C LEU A 136 -5.77 3.68 9.13
N LEU A 137 -5.25 3.47 7.93
CA LEU A 137 -4.05 4.13 7.43
C LEU A 137 -4.43 5.18 6.39
N ILE A 138 -3.93 6.41 6.55
CA ILE A 138 -3.95 7.36 5.44
C ILE A 138 -2.74 7.11 4.56
N LYS A 139 -2.98 6.94 3.27
CA LYS A 139 -1.94 6.63 2.30
C LYS A 139 -1.42 7.91 1.66
N ILE A 140 -0.11 8.13 1.76
CA ILE A 140 0.61 9.32 1.27
C ILE A 140 1.78 8.87 0.40
N PRO A 141 1.98 9.44 -0.80
CA PRO A 141 3.18 9.18 -1.60
C PRO A 141 4.48 9.53 -0.85
N GLY A 142 5.45 8.63 -0.87
CA GLY A 142 6.82 8.83 -0.37
C GLY A 142 7.70 9.62 -1.35
N THR A 143 7.12 10.60 -2.05
CA THR A 143 7.88 11.61 -2.81
C THR A 143 8.67 12.48 -1.85
N ARG A 144 9.73 13.14 -2.33
CA ARG A 144 10.53 14.06 -1.51
C ARG A 144 9.65 15.12 -0.83
N GLU A 145 8.65 15.62 -1.56
CA GLU A 145 7.68 16.61 -1.14
C GLU A 145 6.64 16.05 -0.16
N GLY A 146 6.35 14.74 -0.21
CA GLY A 146 5.44 14.06 0.70
C GLY A 146 6.05 13.74 2.08
N LEU A 147 7.38 13.59 2.17
CA LEU A 147 8.06 13.23 3.43
C LEU A 147 7.74 14.16 4.62
N PRO A 148 7.72 15.51 4.47
CA PRO A 148 7.34 16.38 5.58
C PRO A 148 5.90 16.19 6.04
N ALA A 149 4.97 15.88 5.12
CA ALA A 149 3.58 15.59 5.46
C ALA A 149 3.46 14.27 6.24
N ILE A 150 4.22 13.25 5.85
CA ILE A 150 4.29 11.96 6.57
C ILE A 150 4.78 12.19 8.00
N ALA A 151 5.90 12.88 8.19
CA ALA A 151 6.44 13.17 9.52
C ALA A 151 5.46 14.00 10.38
N GLY A 152 4.80 15.00 9.79
CA GLY A 152 3.78 15.81 10.45
C GLY A 152 2.56 14.99 10.87
N ALA A 153 2.07 14.13 10.00
CA ALA A 153 0.88 13.33 10.26
C ALA A 153 1.11 12.32 11.39
N ILE A 154 2.28 11.65 11.38
CA ILE A 154 2.68 10.74 12.46
C ILE A 154 2.83 11.48 13.78
N ALA A 155 3.44 12.67 13.79
CA ALA A 155 3.54 13.50 14.98
C ALA A 155 2.15 13.84 15.56
N ASP A 156 1.20 14.15 14.68
CA ASP A 156 -0.17 14.52 15.00
C ASP A 156 -1.09 13.32 15.35
N GLY A 157 -0.61 12.08 15.26
CA GLY A 157 -1.37 10.90 15.66
C GLY A 157 -2.14 10.21 14.54
N VAL A 158 -1.78 10.46 13.28
CA VAL A 158 -2.38 9.84 12.10
C VAL A 158 -1.49 8.69 11.64
N SER A 159 -2.03 7.48 11.56
CA SER A 159 -1.30 6.31 11.06
C SER A 159 -1.19 6.33 9.52
N ILE A 160 -0.01 6.02 8.97
CA ILE A 160 0.32 6.30 7.56
C ILE A 160 0.76 5.06 6.78
N ASN A 161 0.17 4.84 5.60
CA ASN A 161 0.70 3.97 4.56
C ASN A 161 1.54 4.80 3.57
N VAL A 162 2.86 4.70 3.61
CA VAL A 162 3.71 5.39 2.63
C VAL A 162 3.71 4.61 1.32
N THR A 163 3.29 5.24 0.22
CA THR A 163 3.19 4.61 -1.11
C THR A 163 4.22 5.13 -2.11
N LEU A 164 4.28 4.54 -3.31
CA LEU A 164 5.20 4.94 -4.39
C LEU A 164 6.68 4.91 -3.98
N LEU A 165 7.06 3.90 -3.19
CA LEU A 165 8.45 3.59 -2.91
C LEU A 165 8.95 2.61 -3.98
N PHE A 166 10.14 2.89 -4.52
CA PHE A 166 10.70 2.10 -5.62
C PHE A 166 12.09 1.59 -5.32
N SER A 167 12.85 2.19 -4.40
CA SER A 167 14.20 1.75 -4.04
C SER A 167 14.40 1.71 -2.53
N ALA A 168 15.55 1.15 -2.11
CA ALA A 168 15.97 1.18 -0.71
C ALA A 168 16.14 2.63 -0.20
N GLU A 169 16.60 3.55 -1.04
CA GLU A 169 16.74 4.97 -0.69
C GLU A 169 15.37 5.64 -0.48
N HIS A 170 14.37 5.35 -1.33
CA HIS A 170 13.00 5.83 -1.11
C HIS A 170 12.44 5.28 0.21
N TYR A 171 12.66 4.00 0.49
CA TYR A 171 12.26 3.38 1.76
C TYR A 171 12.94 4.05 2.96
N LEU A 172 14.27 4.23 2.94
CA LEU A 172 15.01 4.84 4.04
C LEU A 172 14.56 6.28 4.31
N ALA A 173 14.24 7.04 3.25
CA ALA A 173 13.71 8.39 3.38
C ALA A 173 12.30 8.41 4.02
N ALA A 174 11.43 7.46 3.66
CA ALA A 174 10.12 7.28 4.28
C ALA A 174 10.22 6.85 5.76
N ALA A 175 11.15 5.94 6.08
CA ALA A 175 11.41 5.48 7.43
C ALA A 175 12.01 6.60 8.31
N ASP A 176 12.88 7.45 7.75
CA ASP A 176 13.37 8.65 8.41
C ASP A 176 12.24 9.63 8.76
N ALA A 177 11.32 9.88 7.83
CA ALA A 177 10.13 10.70 8.09
C ALA A 177 9.25 10.12 9.20
N TYR A 178 9.06 8.78 9.21
CA TYR A 178 8.32 8.09 10.26
C TYR A 178 8.98 8.27 11.63
N MET A 179 10.28 7.96 11.75
CA MET A 179 11.03 8.13 13.01
C MET A 179 11.03 9.58 13.48
N THR A 180 11.18 10.54 12.56
CA THR A 180 11.11 11.98 12.87
C THR A 180 9.74 12.37 13.44
N GLY A 181 8.65 11.84 12.88
CA GLY A 181 7.30 12.02 13.42
C GLY A 181 7.13 11.45 14.82
N LEU A 182 7.64 10.22 15.05
CA LEU A 182 7.63 9.59 16.37
C LEU A 182 8.47 10.38 17.40
N GLU A 183 9.64 10.88 17.02
CA GLU A 183 10.51 11.68 17.88
C GLU A 183 9.81 12.98 18.31
N ARG A 184 9.16 13.66 17.36
CA ARG A 184 8.32 14.85 17.65
C ARG A 184 7.18 14.51 18.61
N ARG A 185 6.49 13.40 18.37
CA ARG A 185 5.39 12.94 19.21
C ARG A 185 5.86 12.63 20.64
N ARG A 186 7.00 11.93 20.77
CA ARG A 186 7.66 11.64 22.04
C ARG A 186 8.05 12.92 22.79
N ALA A 187 8.63 13.88 22.09
CA ALA A 187 9.03 15.17 22.68
C ALA A 187 7.81 15.97 23.20
N ALA A 188 6.63 15.78 22.60
CA ALA A 188 5.37 16.33 23.07
C ALA A 188 4.71 15.52 24.21
N GLY A 189 5.33 14.43 24.69
CA GLY A 189 4.80 13.57 25.75
C GLY A 189 3.60 12.71 25.32
N LEU A 190 3.41 12.52 24.01
CA LEU A 190 2.30 11.75 23.45
C LEU A 190 2.69 10.27 23.23
N PRO A 191 1.74 9.33 23.33
CA PRO A 191 2.00 7.89 23.19
C PRO A 191 2.40 7.52 21.76
N LEU A 192 3.42 6.65 21.63
CA LEU A 192 3.97 6.20 20.35
C LEU A 192 3.28 4.94 19.80
N ASP A 193 2.68 4.12 20.65
CA ASP A 193 1.95 2.90 20.30
C ASP A 193 0.58 3.17 19.66
N ALA A 194 0.11 4.42 19.76
CA ALA A 194 -1.13 4.93 19.17
C ALA A 194 -1.04 5.21 17.65
N VAL A 195 0.17 5.15 17.06
CA VAL A 195 0.39 5.37 15.62
C VAL A 195 1.12 4.20 14.99
N ALA A 196 0.68 3.81 13.80
CA ALA A 196 1.31 2.77 12.99
C ALA A 196 1.73 3.32 11.63
N SER A 197 2.64 2.61 10.96
CA SER A 197 2.97 2.90 9.58
C SER A 197 3.37 1.65 8.80
N VAL A 198 3.12 1.67 7.49
CA VAL A 198 3.64 0.69 6.53
C VAL A 198 4.34 1.41 5.38
N ALA A 199 5.32 0.77 4.76
CA ALA A 199 6.09 1.31 3.64
C ALA A 199 5.90 0.43 2.40
N SER A 200 5.09 0.89 1.44
CA SER A 200 4.71 0.16 0.24
C SER A 200 5.75 0.28 -0.88
N LEU A 201 6.60 -0.73 -1.01
CA LEU A 201 7.59 -0.87 -2.08
C LEU A 201 6.98 -1.58 -3.30
N PHE A 202 6.99 -0.90 -4.46
CA PHE A 202 6.43 -1.41 -5.70
C PHE A 202 7.42 -2.34 -6.41
N VAL A 203 6.96 -3.55 -6.74
CA VAL A 203 7.84 -4.61 -7.27
C VAL A 203 7.70 -4.75 -8.79
N SER A 204 6.54 -5.22 -9.28
CA SER A 204 6.41 -5.62 -10.71
C SER A 204 6.58 -4.49 -11.72
N ARG A 205 6.51 -3.22 -11.28
CA ARG A 205 6.72 -2.06 -12.15
C ARG A 205 8.16 -1.98 -12.66
N TRP A 206 9.13 -2.49 -11.89
CA TRP A 206 10.52 -2.61 -12.31
C TRP A 206 10.65 -3.49 -13.55
N ASP A 207 10.18 -4.73 -13.45
CA ASP A 207 10.32 -5.71 -14.52
C ASP A 207 9.48 -5.34 -15.75
N LYS A 208 8.31 -4.72 -15.56
CA LYS A 208 7.53 -4.14 -16.66
C LYS A 208 8.32 -3.08 -17.45
N ALA A 209 9.06 -2.21 -16.76
CA ALA A 209 9.76 -1.09 -17.41
C ALA A 209 10.95 -1.55 -18.28
N ILE A 210 11.54 -2.71 -17.95
CA ILE A 210 12.68 -3.30 -18.65
C ILE A 210 12.32 -4.51 -19.53
N LEU A 211 11.04 -4.86 -19.62
CA LEU A 211 10.57 -6.01 -20.40
C LEU A 211 11.02 -5.89 -21.87
N GLY A 212 11.69 -6.93 -22.38
CA GLY A 212 12.23 -6.97 -23.74
C GLY A 212 13.49 -6.10 -23.97
N LYS A 213 14.04 -5.47 -22.93
CA LYS A 213 15.22 -4.58 -23.01
C LYS A 213 16.49 -5.19 -22.41
N VAL A 214 16.38 -6.32 -21.71
CA VAL A 214 17.48 -7.01 -21.04
C VAL A 214 17.61 -8.46 -21.53
N PRO A 215 18.79 -9.09 -21.39
CA PRO A 215 18.97 -10.51 -21.72
C PRO A 215 18.00 -11.42 -20.94
N GLU A 216 17.61 -12.56 -21.54
CA GLU A 216 16.64 -13.49 -20.94
C GLU A 216 17.02 -13.94 -19.52
N ARG A 217 18.32 -14.12 -19.25
CA ARG A 217 18.85 -14.48 -17.93
C ARG A 217 18.55 -13.46 -16.81
N LEU A 218 18.18 -12.22 -17.14
CA LEU A 218 17.85 -11.13 -16.20
C LEU A 218 16.35 -10.81 -16.19
N ARG A 219 15.55 -11.51 -16.99
CA ARG A 219 14.10 -11.28 -17.09
C ARG A 219 13.42 -11.55 -15.74
N ASN A 220 12.53 -10.64 -15.33
CA ASN A 220 11.75 -10.72 -14.09
C ASN A 220 12.58 -10.80 -12.79
N GLN A 221 13.81 -10.27 -12.78
CA GLN A 221 14.70 -10.30 -11.61
C GLN A 221 14.97 -8.91 -10.99
N LEU A 222 14.66 -7.81 -11.68
CA LEU A 222 15.02 -6.47 -11.20
C LEU A 222 14.19 -6.08 -9.99
N GLY A 223 12.87 -6.27 -10.05
CA GLY A 223 11.99 -5.99 -8.91
C GLY A 223 12.34 -6.82 -7.67
N ILE A 224 12.72 -8.09 -7.87
CA ILE A 224 13.16 -8.99 -6.79
C ILE A 224 14.49 -8.52 -6.20
N ALA A 225 15.47 -8.15 -7.03
CA ALA A 225 16.77 -7.66 -6.56
C ALA A 225 16.63 -6.37 -5.73
N VAL A 226 15.78 -5.44 -6.17
CA VAL A 226 15.47 -4.20 -5.44
C VAL A 226 14.74 -4.50 -4.12
N ALA A 227 13.80 -5.44 -4.12
CA ALA A 227 13.10 -5.85 -2.90
C ALA A 227 14.06 -6.49 -1.88
N LYS A 228 15.00 -7.34 -2.32
CA LYS A 228 16.06 -7.90 -1.46
C LYS A 228 16.96 -6.82 -0.87
N GLN A 229 17.41 -5.85 -1.68
CA GLN A 229 18.19 -4.72 -1.20
C GLN A 229 17.42 -3.88 -0.16
N THR A 230 16.13 -3.66 -0.41
CA THR A 230 15.26 -2.90 0.51
C THR A 230 14.99 -3.67 1.80
N TYR A 231 14.80 -4.99 1.73
CA TYR A 231 14.62 -5.82 2.92
C TYR A 231 15.85 -5.76 3.83
N ARG A 232 17.06 -5.85 3.25
CA ARG A 232 18.31 -5.64 3.99
C ARG A 232 18.31 -4.27 4.71
N ALA A 233 18.03 -3.19 3.97
CA ALA A 233 17.99 -1.84 4.54
C ALA A 233 16.96 -1.73 5.68
N TYR A 234 15.80 -2.37 5.55
CA TYR A 234 14.79 -2.47 6.60
C TYR A 234 15.32 -3.16 7.85
N ARG A 235 15.98 -4.32 7.70
CA ARG A 235 16.57 -5.05 8.84
C ARG A 235 17.70 -4.27 9.52
N GLU A 236 18.56 -3.61 8.75
CA GLU A 236 19.62 -2.73 9.27
C GLU A 236 19.04 -1.53 10.02
N LEU A 237 17.98 -0.90 9.50
CA LEU A 237 17.30 0.22 10.16
C LEU A 237 16.67 -0.20 11.49
N LEU A 238 15.99 -1.34 11.54
CA LEU A 238 15.43 -1.87 12.79
C LEU A 238 16.52 -2.28 13.80
N ALA A 239 17.74 -2.58 13.35
CA ALA A 239 18.86 -2.84 14.24
C ALA A 239 19.54 -1.56 14.76
N SER A 240 19.24 -0.39 14.19
CA SER A 240 19.88 0.89 14.53
C SER A 240 19.54 1.35 15.95
N ASP A 241 20.46 2.10 16.56
CA ASP A 241 20.25 2.67 17.90
C ASP A 241 19.08 3.66 17.91
N ARG A 242 18.91 4.45 16.84
CA ARG A 242 17.79 5.38 16.70
C ARG A 242 16.45 4.66 16.77
N TRP A 243 16.29 3.55 16.03
CA TRP A 243 15.07 2.76 16.07
C TRP A 243 14.86 2.11 17.45
N ARG A 244 15.90 1.46 17.99
CA ARG A 244 15.81 0.78 19.30
C ARG A 244 15.43 1.73 20.43
N LEU A 245 15.80 3.00 20.37
CA LEU A 245 15.38 4.02 21.34
C LEU A 245 13.89 4.37 21.24
N LEU A 246 13.30 4.33 20.05
CA LEU A 246 11.88 4.56 19.81
C LEU A 246 11.05 3.32 20.19
N GLU A 247 11.53 2.13 19.80
CA GLU A 247 10.91 0.85 20.16
C GLU A 247 10.82 0.67 21.67
N LYS A 248 11.90 0.94 22.41
CA LYS A 248 11.90 0.94 23.89
C LYS A 248 10.93 1.95 24.50
N ALA A 249 10.57 3.01 23.76
CA ALA A 249 9.58 4.00 24.16
C ALA A 249 8.15 3.64 23.71
N GLY A 250 7.94 2.43 23.17
CA GLY A 250 6.63 1.91 22.77
C GLY A 250 6.27 2.11 21.30
N ALA A 251 7.21 2.57 20.46
CA ALA A 251 6.94 2.70 19.03
C ALA A 251 6.80 1.33 18.33
N ARG A 252 6.01 1.28 17.26
CA ARG A 252 5.79 0.09 16.42
C ARG A 252 6.62 0.17 15.14
N PRO A 253 7.25 -0.91 14.66
CA PRO A 253 8.04 -0.85 13.44
C PRO A 253 7.18 -0.44 12.24
N GLN A 254 7.70 0.45 11.39
CA GLN A 254 7.11 0.68 10.08
C GLN A 254 7.33 -0.57 9.22
N ARG A 255 6.31 -1.41 9.07
CA ARG A 255 6.43 -2.68 8.36
C ARG A 255 6.62 -2.45 6.86
N LEU A 256 7.55 -3.18 6.27
CA LEU A 256 7.75 -3.17 4.83
C LEU A 256 6.60 -3.92 4.15
N LEU A 257 6.01 -3.31 3.12
CA LEU A 257 4.87 -3.84 2.38
C LEU A 257 5.25 -4.00 0.90
N TRP A 258 5.16 -5.21 0.37
CA TRP A 258 5.35 -5.50 -1.04
C TRP A 258 4.08 -5.15 -1.82
N ALA A 259 4.16 -4.12 -2.66
CA ALA A 259 3.06 -3.62 -3.47
C ALA A 259 3.27 -3.91 -4.95
N SER A 260 2.18 -3.89 -5.73
CA SER A 260 2.22 -4.22 -7.16
C SER A 260 2.86 -5.59 -7.39
N THR A 261 2.41 -6.61 -6.66
CA THR A 261 2.97 -7.97 -6.68
C THR A 261 2.24 -8.92 -7.66
N GLY A 262 1.30 -8.42 -8.46
CA GLY A 262 0.77 -9.16 -9.60
C GLY A 262 1.72 -9.14 -10.80
N THR A 263 2.01 -10.31 -11.36
CA THR A 263 2.90 -10.50 -12.52
C THR A 263 2.42 -9.72 -13.74
N LYS A 264 3.34 -9.04 -14.43
CA LYS A 264 3.06 -8.24 -15.66
C LYS A 264 3.57 -8.91 -16.93
N ASP A 265 4.36 -9.96 -16.79
CA ASP A 265 4.86 -10.78 -17.87
C ASP A 265 3.94 -12.01 -18.04
N PRO A 266 3.20 -12.13 -19.16
CA PRO A 266 2.27 -13.24 -19.38
C PRO A 266 2.91 -14.63 -19.42
N SER A 267 4.24 -14.71 -19.59
CA SER A 267 4.97 -15.99 -19.60
C SER A 267 5.55 -16.38 -18.24
N ALA A 268 5.50 -15.47 -17.26
CA ALA A 268 5.93 -15.75 -15.90
C ALA A 268 4.76 -16.28 -15.06
N SER A 269 5.09 -16.97 -13.97
CA SER A 269 4.09 -17.42 -13.00
C SER A 269 3.30 -16.24 -12.42
N ASP A 270 1.99 -16.40 -12.31
CA ASP A 270 1.05 -15.48 -11.65
C ASP A 270 1.31 -15.28 -10.14
N ILE A 271 2.05 -16.21 -9.51
CA ILE A 271 2.50 -16.14 -8.12
C ILE A 271 3.99 -15.77 -7.96
N LEU A 272 4.68 -15.37 -9.04
CA LEU A 272 6.14 -15.13 -9.07
C LEU A 272 6.62 -14.29 -7.88
N TYR A 273 6.05 -13.10 -7.69
CA TYR A 273 6.51 -12.19 -6.64
C TYR A 273 6.08 -12.64 -5.25
N ILE A 274 4.99 -13.38 -5.11
CA ILE A 274 4.57 -13.92 -3.81
C ILE A 274 5.58 -14.98 -3.35
N ARG A 275 5.93 -15.88 -4.26
CA ARG A 275 6.93 -16.93 -4.02
C ARG A 275 8.31 -16.34 -3.72
N ALA A 276 8.73 -15.33 -4.48
CA ALA A 276 10.07 -14.74 -4.37
C ALA A 276 10.25 -13.79 -3.19
N LEU A 277 9.14 -13.29 -2.61
CA LEU A 277 9.17 -12.23 -1.59
C LEU A 277 8.71 -12.68 -0.20
N ALA A 278 8.72 -13.97 0.10
CA ALA A 278 8.39 -14.49 1.43
C ALA A 278 9.41 -14.01 2.47
N ALA A 279 9.00 -13.14 3.39
CA ALA A 279 9.86 -12.56 4.42
C ALA A 279 9.11 -12.36 5.75
N PRO A 280 9.68 -12.75 6.90
CA PRO A 280 9.08 -12.45 8.20
C PRO A 280 9.03 -10.93 8.44
N ASP A 281 8.06 -10.51 9.25
CA ASP A 281 7.80 -9.13 9.68
C ASP A 281 7.42 -8.17 8.53
N THR A 282 6.94 -8.71 7.41
CA THR A 282 6.54 -7.91 6.23
C THR A 282 5.06 -8.09 5.90
N ILE A 283 4.57 -7.31 4.95
CA ILE A 283 3.21 -7.41 4.40
C ILE A 283 3.34 -7.63 2.90
N ASN A 284 2.43 -8.38 2.29
CA ASN A 284 2.26 -8.41 0.84
C ASN A 284 0.82 -8.00 0.51
N THR A 285 0.64 -6.90 -0.23
CA THR A 285 -0.69 -6.50 -0.73
C THR A 285 -0.87 -7.04 -2.15
N MET A 286 -1.79 -7.99 -2.30
CA MET A 286 -1.95 -8.77 -3.51
C MET A 286 -3.19 -8.30 -4.28
N PRO A 287 -3.10 -8.07 -5.59
CA PRO A 287 -4.29 -8.02 -6.43
C PRO A 287 -5.13 -9.28 -6.23
N GLU A 288 -6.45 -9.15 -6.36
CA GLU A 288 -7.38 -10.26 -6.09
C GLU A 288 -7.06 -11.52 -6.89
N GLU A 289 -6.73 -11.38 -8.19
CA GLU A 289 -6.33 -12.49 -9.05
C GLU A 289 -5.08 -13.22 -8.51
N THR A 290 -4.09 -12.47 -8.03
CA THR A 290 -2.87 -13.03 -7.44
C THR A 290 -3.13 -13.72 -6.10
N LEU A 291 -3.99 -13.16 -5.26
CA LEU A 291 -4.43 -13.81 -4.01
C LEU A 291 -5.11 -15.15 -4.29
N LEU A 292 -6.03 -15.18 -5.26
CA LEU A 292 -6.75 -16.39 -5.63
C LEU A 292 -5.83 -17.45 -6.24
N ALA A 293 -4.92 -17.06 -7.15
CA ALA A 293 -3.91 -17.96 -7.70
C ALA A 293 -3.02 -18.55 -6.60
N PHE A 294 -2.53 -17.72 -5.68
CA PHE A 294 -1.72 -18.19 -4.56
C PHE A 294 -2.50 -19.09 -3.59
N ALA A 295 -3.78 -18.84 -3.37
CA ALA A 295 -4.61 -19.71 -2.55
C ALA A 295 -4.87 -21.10 -3.19
N ASP A 296 -4.95 -21.14 -4.52
CA ASP A 296 -5.20 -22.34 -5.33
C ASP A 296 -3.96 -23.23 -5.46
N HIS A 297 -2.86 -22.67 -5.95
CA HIS A 297 -1.64 -23.43 -6.30
C HIS A 297 -0.35 -22.78 -5.78
N GLY A 298 -0.46 -21.94 -4.74
CA GLY A 298 0.68 -21.22 -4.18
C GLY A 298 1.79 -22.11 -3.63
N GLU A 299 3.03 -21.68 -3.86
CA GLU A 299 4.23 -22.25 -3.27
C GLU A 299 5.06 -21.15 -2.62
N ILE A 300 5.54 -21.41 -1.40
CA ILE A 300 6.47 -20.50 -0.71
C ILE A 300 7.88 -20.83 -1.19
N GLY A 301 8.60 -19.82 -1.67
CA GLY A 301 9.99 -19.95 -2.08
C GLY A 301 10.95 -19.94 -0.89
N GLU A 302 12.22 -19.69 -1.19
CA GLU A 302 13.18 -19.38 -0.13
C GLU A 302 12.85 -18.05 0.53
N LEU A 303 13.13 -17.94 1.82
CA LEU A 303 12.95 -16.69 2.53
C LEU A 303 13.92 -15.65 2.04
N LEU A 304 13.50 -14.38 2.01
CA LEU A 304 14.46 -13.32 1.74
C LEU A 304 15.57 -13.36 2.78
N PRO A 305 16.83 -13.41 2.34
CA PRO A 305 17.94 -13.35 3.25
C PRO A 305 18.01 -11.96 3.89
N ALA A 306 18.16 -11.92 5.22
CA ALA A 306 18.15 -10.67 5.98
C ALA A 306 19.30 -9.72 5.60
N ASP A 307 20.39 -10.25 5.01
CA ASP A 307 21.54 -9.49 4.48
C ASP A 307 21.36 -9.08 3.00
N GLY A 308 20.20 -9.35 2.40
CA GLY A 308 19.90 -9.05 0.99
C GLY A 308 20.48 -10.05 -0.02
N GLY A 309 21.25 -11.05 0.42
CA GLY A 309 21.76 -12.14 -0.42
C GLY A 309 22.49 -11.65 -1.66
N ASP A 310 22.05 -12.09 -2.83
CA ASP A 310 22.68 -11.79 -4.11
C ASP A 310 22.23 -10.48 -4.77
N ALA A 311 21.44 -9.64 -4.07
CA ALA A 311 20.91 -8.38 -4.61
C ALA A 311 22.00 -7.49 -5.21
N ALA A 312 23.13 -7.30 -4.50
CA ALA A 312 24.21 -6.43 -4.95
C ALA A 312 24.84 -6.91 -6.28
N ARG A 313 24.99 -8.23 -6.43
CA ARG A 313 25.49 -8.87 -7.67
C ARG A 313 24.50 -8.68 -8.81
N LEU A 314 23.22 -9.01 -8.60
CA LEU A 314 22.18 -8.87 -9.63
C LEU A 314 22.04 -7.41 -10.09
N LEU A 315 22.03 -6.45 -9.17
CA LEU A 315 21.98 -5.03 -9.49
C LEU A 315 23.22 -4.57 -10.26
N ALA A 316 24.39 -5.15 -10.02
CA ALA A 316 25.59 -4.90 -10.83
C ALA A 316 25.43 -5.43 -12.26
N GLU A 317 24.92 -6.65 -12.42
CA GLU A 317 24.67 -7.22 -13.74
C GLU A 317 23.65 -6.41 -14.56
N PHE A 318 22.63 -5.82 -13.92
CA PHE A 318 21.71 -4.88 -14.57
C PHE A 318 22.43 -3.62 -15.05
N ARG A 319 23.35 -3.06 -14.26
CA ARG A 319 24.17 -1.91 -14.68
C ARG A 319 25.08 -2.27 -15.86
N ASP A 320 25.68 -3.46 -15.86
CA ASP A 320 26.56 -3.92 -16.93
C ASP A 320 25.84 -4.04 -18.29
N VAL A 321 24.53 -4.31 -18.28
CA VAL A 321 23.69 -4.32 -19.49
C VAL A 321 23.02 -2.97 -19.77
N GLY A 322 23.42 -1.91 -19.07
CA GLY A 322 23.00 -0.53 -19.33
C GLY A 322 21.74 -0.06 -18.60
N VAL A 323 21.25 -0.78 -17.59
CA VAL A 323 20.13 -0.33 -16.76
C VAL A 323 20.64 0.56 -15.62
N ASP A 324 20.35 1.85 -15.70
CA ASP A 324 20.53 2.76 -14.56
C ASP A 324 19.39 2.58 -13.56
N VAL A 325 19.64 1.78 -12.53
CA VAL A 325 18.66 1.45 -11.48
C VAL A 325 18.21 2.71 -10.74
N ALA A 326 19.12 3.64 -10.42
CA ALA A 326 18.77 4.83 -9.65
C ALA A 326 17.88 5.78 -10.46
N ALA A 327 18.24 6.03 -11.72
CA ALA A 327 17.43 6.84 -12.62
C ALA A 327 16.05 6.20 -12.86
N LEU A 328 16.01 4.88 -13.02
CA LEU A 328 14.76 4.15 -13.21
C LEU A 328 13.86 4.20 -11.96
N ALA A 329 14.41 4.10 -10.74
CA ALA A 329 13.63 4.27 -9.50
C ALA A 329 12.94 5.64 -9.45
N ALA A 330 13.69 6.71 -9.76
CA ALA A 330 13.18 8.08 -9.76
C ALA A 330 12.13 8.28 -10.86
N GLN A 331 12.34 7.69 -12.05
CA GLN A 331 11.35 7.70 -13.12
C GLN A 331 10.07 6.98 -12.70
N LEU A 332 10.17 5.76 -12.17
CA LEU A 332 9.01 4.97 -11.75
C LEU A 332 8.17 5.67 -10.67
N GLN A 333 8.81 6.42 -9.77
CA GLN A 333 8.10 7.23 -8.78
C GLN A 333 7.29 8.36 -9.43
N ARG A 334 7.89 9.11 -10.36
CA ARG A 334 7.20 10.18 -11.11
C ARG A 334 6.06 9.63 -11.96
N ASP A 335 6.36 8.63 -12.80
CA ASP A 335 5.37 7.98 -13.67
C ASP A 335 4.23 7.38 -12.84
N GLY A 336 4.54 6.86 -11.65
CA GLY A 336 3.56 6.37 -10.70
C GLY A 336 2.62 7.46 -10.18
N ALA A 337 3.15 8.60 -9.74
CA ALA A 337 2.36 9.74 -9.31
C ALA A 337 1.47 10.28 -10.45
N ASP A 338 2.02 10.42 -11.65
CA ASP A 338 1.29 10.89 -12.82
C ASP A 338 0.16 9.94 -13.22
N SER A 339 0.39 8.63 -13.16
CA SER A 339 -0.64 7.62 -13.43
C SER A 339 -1.80 7.68 -12.43
N PHE A 340 -1.52 8.01 -11.17
CA PHE A 340 -2.54 8.16 -10.14
C PHE A 340 -3.35 9.45 -10.33
N VAL A 341 -2.71 10.54 -10.74
CA VAL A 341 -3.40 11.78 -11.13
C VAL A 341 -4.33 11.54 -12.32
N SER A 342 -3.88 10.78 -13.33
CA SER A 342 -4.75 10.42 -14.46
C SER A 342 -5.95 9.61 -14.00
N SER A 343 -5.72 8.54 -13.24
CA SER A 343 -6.79 7.66 -12.72
C SER A 343 -7.79 8.43 -11.85
N TRP A 344 -7.31 9.41 -11.07
CA TRP A 344 -8.16 10.27 -10.26
C TRP A 344 -9.07 11.18 -11.11
N LYS A 345 -8.53 11.78 -12.18
CA LYS A 345 -9.32 12.61 -13.09
C LYS A 345 -10.38 11.81 -13.83
N ASP A 346 -10.07 10.58 -14.22
CA ASP A 346 -11.03 9.70 -14.89
C ASP A 346 -12.11 9.25 -13.91
N LEU A 347 -11.75 8.83 -12.69
CA LEU A 347 -12.69 8.53 -11.60
C LEU A 347 -13.68 9.67 -11.35
N LEU A 348 -13.18 10.90 -11.16
CA LEU A 348 -14.04 12.06 -10.89
C LEU A 348 -14.95 12.40 -12.08
N ARG A 349 -14.47 12.19 -13.31
CA ARG A 349 -15.29 12.36 -14.51
C ARG A 349 -16.41 11.33 -14.56
N SER A 350 -16.09 10.05 -14.38
CA SER A 350 -17.08 8.97 -14.38
C SER A 350 -18.11 9.12 -13.26
N LEU A 351 -17.69 9.58 -12.07
CA LEU A 351 -18.58 9.88 -10.96
C LEU A 351 -19.53 11.06 -11.31
N ALA A 352 -19.02 12.11 -11.93
CA ALA A 352 -19.84 13.24 -12.37
C ALA A 352 -20.85 12.85 -13.46
N GLU A 353 -20.42 12.09 -14.47
CA GLU A 353 -21.29 11.54 -15.53
C GLU A 353 -22.39 10.67 -14.93
N ARG A 354 -22.05 9.78 -13.99
CA ARG A 354 -23.02 8.92 -13.32
C ARG A 354 -24.01 9.70 -12.47
N SER A 355 -23.53 10.68 -11.70
CA SER A 355 -24.40 11.54 -10.89
C SER A 355 -25.39 12.33 -11.76
N ALA A 356 -24.97 12.83 -12.92
CA ALA A 356 -25.85 13.55 -13.84
C ALA A 356 -26.92 12.62 -14.43
N LEU A 357 -26.55 11.40 -14.85
CA LEU A 357 -27.51 10.41 -15.36
C LEU A 357 -28.60 10.08 -14.32
N LEU A 358 -28.20 9.94 -13.05
CA LEU A 358 -29.11 9.61 -11.95
C LEU A 358 -30.01 10.76 -11.48
N GLN A 359 -29.69 12.01 -11.83
CA GLN A 359 -30.57 13.17 -11.59
C GLN A 359 -31.65 13.33 -12.67
N HIS A 360 -31.47 12.68 -13.81
CA HIS A 360 -32.37 12.73 -14.96
C HIS A 360 -33.18 11.44 -15.17
N ALA A 361 -32.91 10.40 -14.38
CA ALA A 361 -33.65 9.14 -14.32
C ALA A 361 -34.69 9.19 -13.20
#